data_AF-A0A9P8K5M5-F1
#
_entry.id   AF-A0A9P8K5M5-F1
#
_cell.length_a   1.000
_cell.length_b   1.000
_cell.length_c   1.000
_cell.angle_alpha   90.00
_cell.angle_beta   90.00
_cell.angle_gamma   90.00
#
_symmetry.space_group_name_H-M   'P 1'
#
loop_
_entity.id
_entity.type
_entity.pdbx_description
1 polymer ?
#
loop_
_entity_poly.entity_id
_entity_poly.type
_entity_poly.pdbx_seq_one_letter_code
_entity_poly.pdbx_strand_id
1 'polypeptide(L)'
;MNNNPTGQAAPVHNAKYFYASPTYDKWVKLSAADVHALREVPGFEGNHRLFALQSLEPSELELTNFSFAFTGQNVYFHLNHPIRFVYLVAPVVAIQEIPNTKYLILTLDDSSGSCIDVKIQRKKDPAKLNPDGTSNTTVANLDIDTPFHGDTEIKVDGQVVDIATVLKVKCTIGSFRGVKQLELKRCNVIRDTTEEVVAWEAMAQFKRDVLAKPWMLSAVDRATLDVQLQQEAIREQEEEQRERRSQRAHQKREEHRAEKRRIREEEKEQKRLAAEKKYNQGALI
;
A
#
# COMPACT_ATOMS: atom_id res chain seq x y z
N MET A 1 -33.69 15.03 -10.80
CA MET A 1 -32.99 16.21 -11.34
C MET A 1 -32.61 17.09 -10.16
N ASN A 2 -31.34 17.07 -9.73
CA ASN A 2 -30.83 17.97 -8.69
C ASN A 2 -29.98 19.03 -9.39
N ASN A 3 -30.54 20.23 -9.54
CA ASN A 3 -29.86 21.40 -10.07
C ASN A 3 -28.97 22.00 -8.98
N ASN A 4 -27.66 21.80 -9.05
CA ASN A 4 -26.71 22.60 -8.30
C ASN A 4 -26.21 23.73 -9.23
N PRO A 5 -26.41 25.04 -8.92
CA PRO A 5 -26.34 26.11 -9.92
C PRO A 5 -24.92 26.62 -10.29
N THR A 6 -23.88 25.95 -9.84
CA THR A 6 -22.49 26.31 -10.18
C THR A 6 -21.70 25.02 -10.29
N GLY A 7 -21.05 24.77 -11.43
CA GLY A 7 -20.19 23.60 -11.70
C GLY A 7 -18.94 23.51 -10.83
N GLN A 8 -18.96 24.01 -9.60
CA GLN A 8 -17.92 23.80 -8.61
C GLN A 8 -18.01 22.37 -8.10
N ALA A 9 -16.92 21.63 -8.28
CA ALA A 9 -16.75 20.31 -7.69
C ALA A 9 -16.98 20.38 -6.17
N ALA A 10 -17.64 19.37 -5.61
CA ALA A 10 -17.87 19.30 -4.17
C ALA A 10 -16.55 19.47 -3.40
N PRO A 11 -16.52 20.22 -2.30
CA PRO A 11 -15.30 20.47 -1.54
C PRO A 11 -14.77 19.17 -0.94
N VAL A 12 -13.45 19.02 -0.99
CA VAL A 12 -12.73 17.89 -0.40
C VAL A 12 -12.58 18.13 1.09
N HIS A 13 -12.91 17.13 1.90
CA HIS A 13 -12.74 17.18 3.35
C HIS A 13 -11.27 17.14 3.74
N ASN A 14 -10.93 17.55 4.97
CA ASN A 14 -9.57 17.40 5.47
C ASN A 14 -9.17 15.91 5.50
N ALA A 15 -7.92 15.62 5.12
CA ALA A 15 -7.34 14.27 5.06
C ALA A 15 -7.56 13.47 6.34
N LYS A 16 -7.56 14.15 7.50
CA LYS A 16 -7.75 13.52 8.81
C LYS A 16 -9.08 12.79 8.91
N TYR A 17 -10.08 13.15 8.12
CA TYR A 17 -11.39 12.49 8.14
C TYR A 17 -11.52 11.38 7.10
N PHE A 18 -10.53 11.16 6.22
CA PHE A 18 -10.70 10.26 5.08
C PHE A 18 -11.01 8.82 5.49
N TYR A 19 -10.55 8.34 6.65
CA TYR A 19 -10.89 7.00 7.17
C TYR A 19 -12.41 6.79 7.37
N ALA A 20 -13.17 7.88 7.56
CA ALA A 20 -14.62 7.85 7.65
C ALA A 20 -15.33 7.84 6.28
N SER A 21 -14.59 8.05 5.18
CA SER A 21 -15.14 7.96 3.83
C SER A 21 -15.51 6.51 3.49
N PRO A 22 -16.65 6.29 2.80
CA PRO A 22 -16.99 4.96 2.30
C PRO A 22 -16.01 4.43 1.23
N THR A 23 -15.09 5.25 0.72
CA THR A 23 -14.20 4.89 -0.40
C THR A 23 -12.72 4.80 -0.04
N TYR A 24 -12.27 5.37 1.08
CA TYR A 24 -10.84 5.64 1.29
C TYR A 24 -9.99 4.38 1.47
N ASP A 25 -10.39 3.47 2.36
CA ASP A 25 -9.72 2.19 2.63
C ASP A 25 -10.52 1.01 2.07
N LYS A 26 -11.16 1.19 0.91
CA LYS A 26 -11.99 0.18 0.27
C LYS A 26 -11.52 -0.04 -1.17
N TRP A 27 -11.70 -1.26 -1.66
CA TRP A 27 -11.55 -1.57 -3.09
C TRP A 27 -12.75 -1.00 -3.84
N VAL A 28 -12.61 0.22 -4.35
CA VAL A 28 -13.72 0.98 -4.96
C VAL A 28 -14.02 0.41 -6.34
N LYS A 29 -15.27 0.02 -6.56
CA LYS A 29 -15.73 -0.54 -7.84
C LYS A 29 -15.87 0.62 -8.83
N LEU A 30 -14.97 0.67 -9.81
CA LEU A 30 -14.94 1.70 -10.84
C LEU A 30 -14.80 1.04 -12.20
N SER A 31 -15.42 1.66 -13.20
CA SER A 31 -15.14 1.33 -14.59
C SER A 31 -13.80 1.91 -15.05
N ALA A 32 -13.28 1.43 -16.17
CA ALA A 32 -12.08 2.00 -16.79
C ALA A 32 -12.25 3.50 -17.11
N ALA A 33 -13.41 3.90 -17.66
CA ALA A 33 -13.74 5.30 -17.89
C ALA A 33 -13.80 6.11 -16.58
N ASP A 34 -14.37 5.55 -15.52
CA ASP A 34 -14.43 6.22 -14.21
C ASP A 34 -13.02 6.45 -13.63
N VAL A 35 -12.10 5.48 -13.78
CA VAL A 35 -10.71 5.61 -13.33
C VAL A 35 -10.02 6.78 -14.02
N HIS A 36 -10.13 6.86 -15.36
CA HIS A 36 -9.55 7.97 -16.14
C HIS A 36 -10.15 9.32 -15.76
N ALA A 37 -11.42 9.37 -15.42
CA ALA A 37 -12.12 10.58 -14.99
C ALA A 37 -11.82 11.01 -13.55
N LEU A 38 -11.06 10.24 -12.76
CA LEU A 38 -10.73 10.61 -11.39
C LEU A 38 -9.91 11.90 -11.34
N ARG A 39 -10.38 12.84 -10.52
CA ARG A 39 -9.75 14.15 -10.35
C ARG A 39 -8.52 14.05 -9.44
N GLU A 40 -7.47 14.75 -9.81
CA GLU A 40 -6.31 15.03 -8.96
C GLU A 40 -6.56 16.33 -8.19
N VAL A 41 -6.13 16.36 -6.93
CA VAL A 41 -6.27 17.53 -6.06
C VAL A 41 -4.90 17.86 -5.50
N PRO A 42 -4.42 19.11 -5.66
CA PRO A 42 -3.12 19.52 -5.14
C PRO A 42 -2.97 19.17 -3.65
N GLY A 43 -1.82 18.59 -3.29
CA GLY A 43 -1.53 18.11 -1.93
C GLY A 43 -1.89 16.65 -1.66
N PHE A 44 -2.63 15.99 -2.56
CA PHE A 44 -3.01 14.57 -2.45
C PHE A 44 -2.42 13.68 -3.54
N GLU A 45 -1.80 14.29 -4.54
CA GLU A 45 -1.10 13.61 -5.63
C GLU A 45 0.06 12.77 -5.09
N GLY A 46 0.21 11.54 -5.58
CA GLY A 46 1.39 10.75 -5.26
C GLY A 46 2.54 11.08 -6.22
N ASN A 47 3.69 11.39 -5.63
CA ASN A 47 4.97 11.61 -6.30
C ASN A 47 4.93 12.47 -7.57
N HIS A 48 4.57 13.74 -7.40
CA HIS A 48 5.19 14.84 -8.15
C HIS A 48 5.38 16.05 -7.23
N ARG A 49 6.53 16.11 -6.54
CA ARG A 49 7.40 17.30 -6.37
C ARG A 49 8.43 17.08 -5.27
N LEU A 50 9.67 16.83 -5.69
CA LEU A 50 10.88 17.12 -4.92
C LEU A 50 11.19 18.63 -4.87
N PHE A 51 10.23 19.53 -5.18
CA PHE A 51 10.50 20.94 -5.52
C PHE A 51 9.57 21.97 -4.84
N ALA A 52 8.98 21.67 -3.68
CA ALA A 52 8.13 22.65 -2.97
C ALA A 52 8.43 22.76 -1.47
N LEU A 53 9.71 22.82 -1.10
CA LEU A 53 10.14 23.01 0.30
C LEU A 53 11.11 24.19 0.51
N GLN A 54 11.26 25.10 -0.46
CA GLN A 54 12.17 26.24 -0.33
C GLN A 54 11.48 27.59 -0.06
N SER A 55 10.15 27.63 0.13
CA SER A 55 9.42 28.90 0.17
C SER A 55 8.16 28.92 1.04
N LEU A 56 8.07 28.07 2.08
CA LEU A 56 6.95 28.10 3.04
C LEU A 56 7.41 28.66 4.39
N GLU A 57 6.57 29.48 5.02
CA GLU A 57 6.83 30.12 6.31
C GLU A 57 6.63 29.15 7.49
N PRO A 58 7.31 29.33 8.64
CA PRO A 58 7.28 28.39 9.76
C PRO A 58 5.90 28.11 10.37
N SER A 59 4.95 29.04 10.27
CA SER A 59 3.57 28.85 10.74
C SER A 59 2.75 27.89 9.87
N GLU A 60 3.14 27.66 8.62
CA GLU A 60 2.50 26.70 7.73
C GLU A 60 3.02 25.27 7.99
N LEU A 61 4.17 25.12 8.67
CA LEU A 61 4.79 23.82 8.92
C LEU A 61 3.99 22.91 9.87
N GLU A 62 3.28 23.48 10.87
CA GLU A 62 2.47 22.68 11.81
C GLU A 62 1.23 22.03 11.17
N LEU A 63 0.67 22.65 10.12
CA LEU A 63 -0.39 22.04 9.30
C LEU A 63 0.18 21.03 8.28
N THR A 64 1.44 21.19 7.87
CA THR A 64 2.09 20.33 6.86
C THR A 64 2.61 19.01 7.41
N ASN A 65 2.89 18.89 8.71
CA ASN A 65 3.25 17.60 9.31
C ASN A 65 2.13 16.56 9.15
N PHE A 66 0.87 17.01 9.08
CA PHE A 66 -0.27 16.14 8.81
C PHE A 66 -0.48 15.88 7.31
N SER A 67 -0.22 16.87 6.43
CA SER A 67 -0.25 16.63 4.97
C SER A 67 0.88 15.69 4.51
N PHE A 68 2.02 15.69 5.20
CA PHE A 68 3.17 14.83 4.89
C PHE A 68 2.87 13.33 5.06
N ALA A 69 1.94 12.96 5.94
CA ALA A 69 1.48 11.58 6.07
C ALA A 69 0.73 11.09 4.81
N PHE A 70 0.15 12.01 4.03
CA PHE A 70 -0.64 11.71 2.82
C PHE A 70 0.10 12.01 1.52
N THR A 71 1.15 12.85 1.54
CA THR A 71 2.04 13.05 0.39
C THR A 71 2.66 11.71 -0.01
N GLY A 72 2.35 11.24 -1.21
CA GLY A 72 2.79 9.92 -1.70
C GLY A 72 1.74 8.80 -1.66
N GLN A 73 0.53 9.05 -1.14
CA GLN A 73 -0.53 8.02 -1.07
C GLN A 73 -1.36 7.85 -2.36
N ASN A 74 -1.08 8.62 -3.43
CA ASN A 74 -1.80 8.51 -4.72
C ASN A 74 -3.33 8.55 -4.54
N VAL A 75 -3.84 9.61 -3.88
CA VAL A 75 -5.28 9.75 -3.61
C VAL A 75 -5.92 10.59 -4.72
N TYR A 76 -6.91 10.00 -5.36
CA TYR A 76 -7.71 10.62 -6.42
C TYR A 76 -9.16 10.80 -5.96
N PHE A 77 -9.95 11.57 -6.71
CA PHE A 77 -11.29 11.94 -6.27
C PHE A 77 -12.35 11.70 -7.35
N HIS A 78 -13.42 11.00 -6.96
CA HIS A 78 -14.69 11.03 -7.66
C HIS A 78 -15.64 11.95 -6.89
N LEU A 79 -16.06 13.07 -7.49
CA LEU A 79 -16.63 14.20 -6.75
C LEU A 79 -15.67 14.66 -5.63
N ASN A 80 -16.01 14.38 -4.37
CA ASN A 80 -15.19 14.60 -3.19
C ASN A 80 -14.92 13.30 -2.38
N HIS A 81 -15.18 12.13 -2.97
CA HIS A 81 -14.82 10.83 -2.38
C HIS A 81 -13.33 10.55 -2.62
N PRO A 82 -12.49 10.41 -1.58
CA PRO A 82 -11.08 10.04 -1.73
C PRO A 82 -10.93 8.55 -2.08
N ILE A 83 -10.18 8.24 -3.14
CA ILE A 83 -10.04 6.91 -3.73
C ILE A 83 -8.55 6.64 -3.97
N ARG A 84 -8.05 5.51 -3.46
CA ARG A 84 -6.67 5.05 -3.72
C ARG A 84 -6.56 3.58 -4.16
N PHE A 85 -7.67 2.84 -4.06
CA PHE A 85 -7.75 1.43 -4.43
C PHE A 85 -8.93 1.20 -5.36
N VAL A 86 -8.67 0.52 -6.47
CA VAL A 86 -9.65 0.22 -7.52
C VAL A 86 -9.93 -1.27 -7.57
N TYR A 87 -11.19 -1.60 -7.79
CA TYR A 87 -11.70 -2.91 -8.13
C TYR A 87 -12.33 -2.84 -9.52
N LEU A 88 -11.91 -3.72 -10.43
CA LEU A 88 -12.43 -3.81 -11.79
C LEU A 88 -12.58 -5.28 -12.19
N VAL A 89 -13.62 -5.58 -12.97
CA VAL A 89 -13.82 -6.88 -13.62
C VAL A 89 -13.99 -6.65 -15.11
N ALA A 90 -13.10 -7.22 -15.92
CA ALA A 90 -13.08 -7.00 -17.35
C ALA A 90 -12.27 -8.07 -18.10
N PRO A 91 -12.61 -8.38 -19.37
CA PRO A 91 -11.76 -9.17 -20.25
C PRO A 91 -10.41 -8.49 -20.54
N VAL A 92 -9.37 -9.31 -20.65
CA VAL A 92 -8.08 -8.92 -21.22
C VAL A 92 -8.23 -8.74 -22.73
N VAL A 93 -7.84 -7.58 -23.26
CA VAL A 93 -7.87 -7.29 -24.71
C VAL A 93 -6.49 -7.15 -25.33
N ALA A 94 -5.45 -6.93 -24.52
CA ALA A 94 -4.07 -6.95 -24.98
C ALA A 94 -3.12 -7.40 -23.87
N ILE A 95 -2.06 -8.08 -24.27
CA ILE A 95 -0.93 -8.47 -23.41
C ILE A 95 0.32 -7.86 -24.03
N GLN A 96 1.01 -7.03 -23.26
CA GLN A 96 2.21 -6.35 -23.72
C GLN A 96 3.35 -6.55 -22.73
N GLU A 97 4.39 -7.23 -23.19
CA GLU A 97 5.67 -7.23 -22.50
C GLU A 97 6.45 -5.97 -22.84
N ILE A 98 7.04 -5.33 -21.83
CA ILE A 98 7.85 -4.13 -22.03
C ILE A 98 9.33 -4.54 -22.05
N PRO A 99 10.00 -4.50 -23.23
CA PRO A 99 11.36 -5.01 -23.37
C PRO A 99 12.34 -4.32 -22.43
N ASN A 100 13.31 -5.07 -21.92
CA ASN A 100 14.35 -4.58 -20.99
C ASN A 100 13.80 -3.99 -19.69
N THR A 101 12.57 -4.34 -19.31
CA THR A 101 12.00 -3.96 -18.02
C THR A 101 11.43 -5.16 -17.29
N LYS A 102 11.09 -4.95 -16.02
CA LYS A 102 10.40 -5.94 -15.18
C LYS A 102 8.87 -5.88 -15.32
N TYR A 103 8.34 -5.15 -16.30
CA TYR A 103 6.91 -4.87 -16.38
C TYR A 103 6.25 -5.63 -17.54
N LEU A 104 5.09 -6.18 -17.24
CA LEU A 104 4.11 -6.64 -18.22
C LEU A 104 2.83 -5.83 -18.03
N ILE A 105 2.18 -5.46 -19.12
CA ILE A 105 0.94 -4.69 -19.11
C ILE A 105 -0.17 -5.55 -19.69
N LEU A 106 -1.28 -5.65 -18.96
CA LEU A 106 -2.54 -6.15 -19.46
C LEU A 106 -3.44 -4.94 -19.77
N THR A 107 -4.00 -4.86 -20.96
CA THR A 107 -5.06 -3.88 -21.23
C THR A 107 -6.41 -4.56 -21.02
N LEU A 108 -7.26 -3.97 -20.19
CA LEU A 108 -8.60 -4.47 -19.87
C LEU A 108 -9.68 -3.55 -20.48
N ASP A 109 -10.77 -4.16 -20.96
CA ASP A 109 -11.92 -3.45 -21.54
C ASP A 109 -13.23 -3.89 -20.86
N ASP A 110 -13.86 -2.99 -20.11
CA ASP A 110 -15.16 -3.22 -19.46
C ASP A 110 -16.34 -2.62 -20.24
N SER A 111 -16.12 -2.22 -21.50
CA SER A 111 -17.10 -1.55 -22.36
C SER A 111 -17.66 -0.24 -21.81
N SER A 112 -16.98 0.40 -20.85
CA SER A 112 -17.38 1.71 -20.30
C SER A 112 -17.05 2.91 -21.20
N GLY A 113 -16.44 2.65 -22.37
CA GLY A 113 -16.00 3.67 -23.32
C GLY A 113 -14.51 4.00 -23.23
N SER A 114 -13.73 3.27 -22.43
CA SER A 114 -12.27 3.37 -22.38
C SER A 114 -11.67 2.04 -21.92
N CYS A 115 -10.47 1.70 -22.40
CA CYS A 115 -9.68 0.62 -21.84
C CYS A 115 -8.76 1.15 -20.72
N ILE A 116 -8.25 0.25 -19.88
CA ILE A 116 -7.30 0.59 -18.82
C ILE A 116 -6.12 -0.38 -18.80
N ASP A 117 -4.92 0.17 -18.67
CA ASP A 117 -3.70 -0.60 -18.55
C ASP A 117 -3.48 -1.02 -17.08
N VAL A 118 -3.22 -2.30 -16.87
CA VAL A 118 -2.90 -2.92 -15.59
C VAL A 118 -1.45 -3.40 -15.65
N LYS A 119 -0.59 -2.69 -14.94
CA LYS A 119 0.84 -2.97 -14.81
C LYS A 119 1.08 -4.07 -13.78
N ILE A 120 1.81 -5.10 -14.20
CA ILE A 120 2.30 -6.20 -13.38
C ILE A 120 3.82 -6.10 -13.28
N GLN A 121 4.36 -6.26 -12.08
CA GLN A 121 5.79 -6.19 -11.84
C GLN A 121 6.38 -7.58 -11.54
N ARG A 122 7.32 -8.02 -12.37
CA ARG A 122 8.18 -9.18 -12.12
C ARG A 122 9.19 -8.87 -11.01
N LYS A 123 9.56 -9.88 -10.22
CA LYS A 123 10.68 -9.78 -9.27
C LYS A 123 12.01 -9.76 -10.04
N LYS A 124 13.04 -9.14 -9.45
CA LYS A 124 14.34 -8.81 -10.10
C LYS A 124 15.16 -10.03 -10.56
N ASP A 125 14.79 -11.25 -10.22
CA ASP A 125 15.59 -12.45 -10.47
C ASP A 125 14.68 -13.67 -10.77
N PRO A 126 14.19 -13.82 -12.01
CA PRO A 126 13.38 -14.98 -12.40
C PRO A 126 14.18 -16.30 -12.47
N ALA A 127 15.52 -16.23 -12.51
CA ALA A 127 16.40 -17.41 -12.55
C ALA A 127 16.63 -18.03 -11.16
N LYS A 128 16.32 -17.31 -10.08
CA LYS A 128 16.07 -17.90 -8.76
C LYS A 128 14.60 -18.30 -8.69
N LEU A 129 14.26 -19.38 -9.39
CA LEU A 129 13.06 -20.15 -9.10
C LEU A 129 13.02 -20.37 -7.59
N ASN A 130 12.02 -19.78 -6.94
CA ASN A 130 11.85 -19.85 -5.50
C ASN A 130 11.73 -21.33 -5.11
N PRO A 131 12.68 -21.93 -4.37
CA PRO A 131 12.60 -23.33 -3.94
C PRO A 131 11.38 -23.61 -3.03
N ASP A 132 10.73 -22.54 -2.58
CA ASP A 132 9.57 -22.44 -1.71
C ASP A 132 8.21 -22.33 -2.46
N GLY A 133 8.20 -22.32 -3.80
CA GLY A 133 6.96 -22.28 -4.59
C GLY A 133 6.23 -20.92 -4.57
N THR A 134 6.93 -19.84 -4.21
CA THR A 134 6.36 -18.48 -4.22
C THR A 134 6.41 -17.84 -5.61
N SER A 135 5.40 -17.04 -5.95
CA SER A 135 5.25 -16.45 -7.29
C SER A 135 6.44 -15.58 -7.73
N ASN A 136 6.69 -15.56 -9.05
CA ASN A 136 7.75 -14.77 -9.68
C ASN A 136 7.41 -13.28 -9.89
N THR A 137 6.21 -12.84 -9.50
CA THR A 137 5.77 -11.45 -9.56
C THR A 137 5.57 -10.84 -8.17
N THR A 138 5.21 -9.55 -8.11
CA THR A 138 4.78 -8.90 -6.86
C THR A 138 3.39 -9.35 -6.39
N VAL A 139 2.66 -10.16 -7.17
CA VAL A 139 1.32 -10.64 -6.88
C VAL A 139 1.39 -12.14 -6.59
N ALA A 140 1.06 -12.54 -5.37
CA ALA A 140 1.40 -13.87 -4.84
C ALA A 140 0.86 -15.08 -5.62
N ASN A 141 -0.27 -14.92 -6.32
CA ASN A 141 -0.91 -15.98 -7.09
C ASN A 141 -0.79 -15.81 -8.60
N LEU A 142 0.10 -14.94 -9.07
CA LEU A 142 0.29 -14.66 -10.50
C LEU A 142 1.72 -14.94 -10.90
N ASP A 143 1.92 -15.81 -11.88
CA ASP A 143 3.21 -16.14 -12.46
C ASP A 143 3.25 -15.75 -13.93
N ILE A 144 4.43 -15.31 -14.39
CA ILE A 144 4.67 -15.00 -15.79
C ILE A 144 5.92 -15.73 -16.26
N ASP A 145 5.74 -16.68 -17.17
CA ASP A 145 6.81 -17.48 -17.74
C ASP A 145 7.08 -16.99 -19.17
N THR A 146 8.32 -16.55 -19.42
CA THR A 146 8.74 -16.07 -20.76
C THR A 146 9.89 -16.94 -21.25
N PRO A 147 9.60 -18.04 -21.96
CA PRO A 147 10.63 -18.92 -22.49
C PRO A 147 11.47 -18.21 -23.57
N PHE A 148 12.75 -18.58 -23.68
CA PHE A 148 13.71 -17.95 -24.60
C PHE A 148 13.28 -18.01 -26.09
N HIS A 149 12.42 -18.96 -26.45
CA HIS A 149 11.91 -19.18 -27.82
C HIS A 149 10.40 -19.46 -27.86
N GLY A 150 9.60 -18.83 -27.00
CA GLY A 150 8.15 -19.01 -27.03
C GLY A 150 7.38 -17.80 -26.54
N ASP A 151 6.07 -17.93 -26.61
CA ASP A 151 5.16 -16.88 -26.16
C ASP A 151 5.16 -16.79 -24.63
N THR A 152 4.98 -15.57 -24.14
CA THR A 152 4.85 -15.32 -22.70
C THR A 152 3.55 -15.94 -22.19
N GLU A 153 3.66 -16.85 -21.23
CA GLU A 153 2.54 -17.49 -20.57
C GLU A 153 2.26 -16.81 -19.22
N ILE A 154 1.01 -16.45 -18.97
CA ILE A 154 0.57 -15.84 -17.71
C ILE A 154 -0.33 -16.84 -17.00
N LYS A 155 -0.08 -17.10 -15.72
CA LYS A 155 -0.91 -17.98 -14.90
C LYS A 155 -1.40 -17.26 -13.66
N VAL A 156 -2.69 -17.39 -13.36
CA VAL A 156 -3.29 -16.94 -12.09
C VAL A 156 -3.91 -18.14 -11.40
N ASP A 157 -3.42 -18.47 -10.20
CA ASP A 157 -3.79 -19.70 -9.47
C ASP A 157 -3.62 -20.96 -10.36
N GLY A 158 -2.57 -20.98 -11.20
CA GLY A 158 -2.29 -22.06 -12.16
C GLY A 158 -3.14 -22.07 -13.43
N GLN A 159 -4.16 -21.20 -13.54
CA GLN A 159 -4.98 -21.06 -14.74
C GLN A 159 -4.33 -20.11 -15.74
N VAL A 160 -4.24 -20.55 -16.99
CA VAL A 160 -3.69 -19.71 -18.07
C VAL A 160 -4.59 -18.51 -18.30
N VAL A 161 -3.97 -17.33 -18.36
CA VAL A 161 -4.61 -16.06 -18.71
C VAL A 161 -4.13 -15.66 -20.09
N ASP A 162 -5.09 -15.54 -21.01
CA ASP A 162 -4.90 -15.07 -22.37
C ASP A 162 -5.91 -13.95 -22.71
N ILE A 163 -5.84 -13.39 -23.91
CA ILE A 163 -6.86 -12.50 -24.47
C ILE A 163 -8.25 -13.13 -24.32
N ALA A 164 -9.25 -12.30 -24.03
CA ALA A 164 -10.62 -12.63 -23.66
C ALA A 164 -10.80 -13.30 -22.28
N THR A 165 -9.72 -13.64 -21.55
CA THR A 165 -9.85 -14.07 -20.16
C THR A 165 -10.38 -12.94 -19.30
N VAL A 166 -11.46 -13.18 -18.55
CA VAL A 166 -12.03 -12.16 -17.67
C VAL A 166 -11.34 -12.19 -16.32
N LEU A 167 -10.78 -11.04 -15.95
CA LEU A 167 -10.06 -10.88 -14.69
C LEU A 167 -10.82 -9.97 -13.76
N LYS A 168 -10.90 -10.39 -12.50
CA LYS A 168 -11.14 -9.51 -11.36
C LYS A 168 -9.82 -9.01 -10.85
N VAL A 169 -9.60 -7.69 -10.94
CA VAL A 169 -8.37 -7.05 -10.49
C VAL A 169 -8.62 -6.09 -9.34
N LYS A 170 -7.66 -6.04 -8.42
CA LYS A 170 -7.58 -5.11 -7.30
C LYS A 170 -6.25 -4.38 -7.38
N CYS A 171 -6.32 -3.07 -7.57
CA CYS A 171 -5.18 -2.26 -7.99
C CYS A 171 -5.02 -0.99 -7.14
N THR A 172 -3.78 -0.50 -7.04
CA THR A 172 -3.54 0.92 -6.75
C THR A 172 -3.53 1.71 -8.06
N ILE A 173 -3.68 3.01 -7.99
CA ILE A 173 -3.67 3.89 -9.16
C ILE A 173 -2.27 4.49 -9.32
N GLY A 174 -1.75 4.47 -10.54
CA GLY A 174 -0.55 5.18 -10.94
C GLY A 174 -0.78 5.95 -12.24
N SER A 175 0.27 6.58 -12.74
CA SER A 175 0.23 7.27 -14.04
C SER A 175 1.49 6.97 -14.85
N PHE A 176 1.38 7.11 -16.16
CA PHE A 176 2.50 7.10 -17.08
C PHE A 176 2.24 8.11 -18.19
N ARG A 177 3.16 9.06 -18.37
CA ARG A 177 3.03 10.14 -19.37
C ARG A 177 1.69 10.89 -19.28
N GLY A 178 1.20 11.12 -18.06
CA GLY A 178 -0.04 11.83 -17.80
C GLY A 178 -1.32 11.00 -17.98
N VAL A 179 -1.22 9.73 -18.38
CA VAL A 179 -2.36 8.81 -18.47
C VAL A 179 -2.42 7.93 -17.24
N LYS A 180 -3.60 7.75 -16.65
CA LYS A 180 -3.77 6.87 -15.49
C LYS A 180 -3.66 5.41 -15.92
N GLN A 181 -3.00 4.64 -15.10
CA GLN A 181 -2.84 3.20 -15.22
C GLN A 181 -3.04 2.57 -13.85
N LEU A 182 -3.32 1.27 -13.81
CA LEU A 182 -3.49 0.52 -12.59
C LEU A 182 -2.23 -0.29 -12.28
N GLU A 183 -1.88 -0.41 -11.00
CA GLU A 183 -0.82 -1.31 -10.54
C GLU A 183 -1.43 -2.49 -9.79
N LEU A 184 -1.23 -3.69 -10.31
CA LEU A 184 -1.89 -4.88 -9.78
C LEU A 184 -1.41 -5.21 -8.36
N LYS A 185 -2.36 -5.46 -7.46
CA LYS A 185 -2.09 -5.96 -6.09
C LYS A 185 -2.67 -7.35 -5.86
N ARG A 186 -3.85 -7.65 -6.41
CA ARG A 186 -4.49 -8.98 -6.37
C ARG A 186 -5.32 -9.20 -7.63
N CYS A 187 -5.41 -10.45 -8.08
CA CYS A 187 -6.30 -10.84 -9.17
C CYS A 187 -6.91 -12.23 -8.97
N ASN A 188 -8.01 -12.48 -9.66
CA ASN A 188 -8.60 -13.80 -9.84
C ASN A 188 -9.19 -13.90 -11.25
N VAL A 189 -9.14 -15.09 -11.84
CA VAL A 189 -9.88 -15.41 -13.07
C VAL A 189 -11.37 -15.53 -12.73
N ILE A 190 -12.21 -14.85 -13.51
CA ILE A 190 -13.66 -15.00 -13.49
C ILE A 190 -14.04 -16.12 -14.46
N ARG A 191 -14.81 -17.08 -13.98
CA ARG A 191 -14.99 -18.37 -14.68
C ARG A 191 -16.11 -18.35 -15.70
N ASP A 192 -17.18 -17.61 -15.40
CA ASP A 192 -18.38 -17.60 -16.21
C ASP A 192 -19.07 -16.23 -16.18
N THR A 193 -19.99 -16.06 -17.12
CA THR A 193 -20.77 -14.83 -17.28
C THR A 193 -21.66 -14.52 -16.08
N THR A 194 -22.03 -15.51 -15.25
CA THR A 194 -22.84 -15.24 -14.06
C THR A 194 -22.03 -14.46 -13.03
N GLU A 195 -20.78 -14.85 -12.80
CA GLU A 195 -19.86 -14.11 -11.93
C GLU A 195 -19.58 -12.68 -12.46
N GLU A 196 -19.49 -12.51 -13.78
CA GLU A 196 -19.34 -11.19 -14.42
C GLU A 196 -20.55 -10.30 -14.17
N VAL A 197 -21.76 -10.82 -14.39
CA VAL A 197 -23.02 -10.08 -14.18
C VAL A 197 -23.16 -9.64 -12.72
N VAL A 198 -22.79 -10.50 -11.77
CA VAL A 198 -22.77 -10.15 -10.34
C VAL A 198 -21.80 -8.99 -10.06
N ALA A 199 -20.63 -8.98 -10.71
CA ALA A 199 -19.68 -7.88 -10.57
C ALA A 199 -20.22 -6.57 -11.15
N TRP A 200 -20.89 -6.61 -12.31
CA TRP A 200 -21.53 -5.45 -12.92
C TRP A 200 -22.66 -4.89 -12.05
N GLU A 201 -23.52 -5.76 -11.52
CA GLU A 201 -24.60 -5.36 -10.61
C GLU A 201 -24.04 -4.68 -9.36
N ALA A 202 -23.01 -5.27 -8.75
CA ALA A 202 -22.36 -4.71 -7.57
C ALA A 202 -21.68 -3.35 -7.85
N MET A 203 -21.06 -3.19 -9.03
CA MET A 203 -20.49 -1.90 -9.45
C MET A 203 -21.58 -0.86 -9.66
N ALA A 204 -22.64 -1.22 -10.40
CA ALA A 204 -23.75 -0.32 -10.70
C ALA A 204 -24.46 0.13 -9.41
N GLN A 205 -24.70 -0.79 -8.48
CA GLN A 205 -25.27 -0.47 -7.17
C GLN A 205 -24.36 0.47 -6.38
N PHE A 206 -23.06 0.16 -6.28
CA PHE A 206 -22.12 1.01 -5.56
C PHE A 206 -22.04 2.43 -6.16
N LYS A 207 -22.06 2.53 -7.49
CA LYS A 207 -22.07 3.80 -8.19
C LYS A 207 -23.32 4.61 -7.87
N ARG A 208 -24.51 4.00 -7.94
CA ARG A 208 -25.78 4.67 -7.60
C ARG A 208 -25.85 5.10 -6.13
N ASP A 209 -25.48 4.21 -5.22
CA ASP A 209 -25.75 4.38 -3.80
C ASP A 209 -24.68 5.23 -3.11
N VAL A 210 -23.45 5.25 -3.62
CA VAL A 210 -22.29 5.93 -3.02
C VAL A 210 -21.73 7.03 -3.92
N LEU A 211 -21.24 6.68 -5.11
CA LEU A 211 -20.44 7.60 -5.94
C LEU A 211 -21.27 8.69 -6.62
N ALA A 212 -22.55 8.43 -6.91
CA ALA A 212 -23.44 9.37 -7.58
C ALA A 212 -23.79 10.61 -6.74
N LYS A 213 -23.45 10.62 -5.45
CA LYS A 213 -23.70 11.74 -4.54
C LYS A 213 -22.41 12.16 -3.83
N PRO A 214 -22.23 13.46 -3.52
CA PRO A 214 -21.10 13.91 -2.73
C PRO A 214 -21.05 13.23 -1.35
N TRP A 215 -19.84 12.98 -0.86
CA TRP A 215 -19.61 12.57 0.52
C TRP A 215 -19.85 13.75 1.46
N MET A 216 -20.82 13.60 2.35
CA MET A 216 -21.19 14.62 3.33
C MET A 216 -20.69 14.20 4.72
N LEU A 217 -20.04 15.14 5.41
CA LEU A 217 -19.70 15.03 6.82
C LEU A 217 -20.37 16.19 7.55
N SER A 218 -21.31 15.87 8.44
CA SER A 218 -21.98 16.91 9.23
C SER A 218 -21.01 17.55 10.22
N ALA A 219 -21.39 18.68 10.81
CA ALA A 219 -20.59 19.28 11.90
C ALA A 219 -20.52 18.34 13.12
N VAL A 220 -21.60 17.59 13.39
CA VAL A 220 -21.66 16.62 14.47
C VAL A 220 -20.71 15.46 14.19
N ASP A 221 -20.74 14.89 12.98
CA ASP A 221 -19.84 13.79 12.61
C ASP A 221 -18.37 14.23 12.74
N ARG A 222 -18.04 15.44 12.27
CA ARG A 222 -16.69 15.99 12.40
C ARG A 222 -16.25 16.15 13.85
N ALA A 223 -17.11 16.68 14.70
CA ALA A 223 -16.82 16.81 16.13
C ALA A 223 -16.62 15.43 16.80
N THR A 224 -17.44 14.44 16.44
CA THR A 224 -17.27 13.06 16.92
C THR A 224 -15.94 12.46 16.47
N LEU A 225 -15.59 12.62 15.19
CA LEU A 225 -14.32 12.13 14.65
C LEU A 225 -13.13 12.84 15.30
N ASP A 226 -13.21 14.16 15.54
CA ASP A 226 -12.14 14.90 16.20
C ASP A 226 -11.88 14.40 17.63
N VAL A 227 -12.95 14.11 18.39
CA VAL A 227 -12.82 13.51 19.73
C VAL A 227 -12.20 12.12 19.65
N GLN A 228 -12.62 11.29 18.68
CA GLN A 228 -12.05 9.95 18.48
C GLN A 228 -10.56 10.01 18.14
N LEU A 229 -10.16 10.86 17.20
CA LEU A 229 -8.77 11.06 16.81
C LEU A 229 -7.90 11.52 17.99
N GLN A 230 -8.43 12.44 18.82
CA GLN A 230 -7.72 12.88 20.03
C GLN A 230 -7.53 11.74 21.04
N GLN A 231 -8.56 10.93 21.26
CA GLN A 231 -8.48 9.78 22.16
C GLN A 231 -7.50 8.72 21.66
N GLU A 232 -7.50 8.44 20.35
CA GLU A 232 -6.56 7.50 19.72
C GLU A 232 -5.12 8.01 19.85
N ALA A 233 -4.87 9.29 19.56
CA ALA A 233 -3.54 9.89 19.70
C ALA A 233 -3.02 9.82 21.15
N ILE A 234 -3.88 10.04 22.16
CA ILE A 234 -3.50 9.88 23.58
C ILE A 234 -3.14 8.43 23.88
N ARG A 235 -3.93 7.46 23.39
CA ARG A 235 -3.66 6.02 23.59
C ARG A 235 -2.35 5.60 22.96
N GLU A 236 -2.09 6.01 21.71
CA GLU A 236 -0.83 5.73 21.01
C GLU A 236 0.38 6.30 21.77
N GLN A 237 0.28 7.54 22.27
CA GLN A 237 1.35 8.14 23.08
C GLN A 237 1.60 7.37 24.39
N GLU A 238 0.54 6.92 25.06
CA GLU A 238 0.68 6.09 26.26
C GLU A 238 1.32 4.74 25.96
N GLU A 239 0.92 4.09 24.86
CA GLU A 239 1.51 2.82 24.41
C GLU A 239 2.99 2.98 24.07
N GLU A 240 3.36 4.01 23.29
CA GLU A 240 4.75 4.29 22.95
C GLU A 240 5.59 4.55 24.21
N GLN A 241 5.06 5.29 25.19
CA GLN A 241 5.74 5.50 26.46
C GLN A 241 5.90 4.19 27.24
N ARG A 242 4.90 3.30 27.24
CA ARG A 242 4.99 1.98 27.88
C ARG A 242 6.04 1.11 27.20
N GLU A 243 6.08 1.08 25.88
CA GLU A 243 7.08 0.34 25.11
C GLU A 243 8.49 0.86 25.40
N ARG A 244 8.70 2.19 25.36
CA ARG A 244 10.00 2.81 25.70
C ARG A 244 10.43 2.48 27.14
N ARG A 245 9.51 2.47 28.11
CA ARG A 245 9.80 2.06 29.50
C ARG A 245 10.16 0.58 29.58
N SER A 246 9.43 -0.28 28.87
CA SER A 246 9.69 -1.72 28.80
C SER A 246 11.05 -2.03 28.18
N GLN A 247 11.37 -1.40 27.05
CA GLN A 247 12.67 -1.52 26.36
C GLN A 247 13.82 -1.08 27.27
N ARG A 248 13.70 0.08 27.94
CA ARG A 248 14.70 0.55 28.91
C ARG A 248 14.86 -0.41 30.09
N ALA A 249 13.77 -0.96 30.61
CA ALA A 249 13.83 -1.94 31.70
C ALA A 249 14.47 -3.26 31.26
N HIS A 250 14.19 -3.71 30.04
CA HIS A 250 14.81 -4.89 29.43
C HIS A 250 16.31 -4.68 29.23
N GLN A 251 16.71 -3.55 28.64
CA GLN A 251 18.11 -3.20 28.44
C GLN A 251 18.90 -3.16 29.76
N LYS A 252 18.36 -2.49 30.80
CA LYS A 252 19.00 -2.47 32.13
C LYS A 252 19.16 -3.85 32.74
N ARG A 253 18.19 -4.75 32.53
CA ARG A 253 18.27 -6.14 33.02
C ARG A 253 19.37 -6.91 32.30
N GLU A 254 19.50 -6.74 30.99
CA GLU A 254 20.55 -7.37 30.19
C GLU A 254 21.94 -6.82 30.56
N GLU A 255 22.10 -5.50 30.70
CA GLU A 255 23.34 -4.86 31.16
C GLU A 255 23.77 -5.38 32.53
N HIS A 256 22.85 -5.43 33.50
CA HIS A 256 23.16 -5.95 34.84
C HIS A 256 23.49 -7.45 34.83
N ARG A 257 22.88 -8.25 33.94
CA ARG A 257 23.23 -9.66 33.73
C ARG A 257 24.62 -9.82 33.12
N ALA A 258 24.98 -8.98 32.15
CA ALA A 258 26.30 -8.96 31.51
C ALA A 258 27.38 -8.55 32.51
N GLU A 259 27.14 -7.51 33.32
CA GLU A 259 28.06 -7.06 34.37
C GLU A 259 28.33 -8.17 35.39
N LYS A 260 27.27 -8.83 35.89
CA LYS A 260 27.43 -9.98 36.80
C LYS A 260 28.19 -11.14 36.16
N ARG A 261 28.08 -11.34 34.85
CA ARG A 261 28.85 -12.35 34.13
C ARG A 261 30.32 -11.97 34.08
N ARG A 262 30.63 -10.71 33.75
CA ARG A 262 32.01 -10.17 33.72
C ARG A 262 32.70 -10.30 35.08
N ILE A 263 32.06 -9.86 36.16
CA ILE A 263 32.62 -9.96 37.52
C ILE A 263 32.95 -11.42 37.88
N ARG A 264 32.05 -12.37 37.56
CA ARG A 264 32.30 -13.81 37.81
C ARG A 264 33.45 -14.37 36.99
N GLU A 265 33.61 -13.90 35.75
CA GLU A 265 34.73 -14.31 34.88
C GLU A 265 36.05 -13.75 35.41
N GLU A 266 36.10 -12.48 35.81
CA GLU A 266 37.26 -11.85 36.46
C GLU A 266 37.66 -12.55 37.76
N GLU A 267 36.70 -12.89 38.64
CA GLU A 267 36.97 -13.65 39.86
C GLU A 267 37.57 -15.04 39.57
N LYS A 268 37.07 -15.72 38.53
CA LYS A 268 37.62 -17.02 38.09
C LYS A 268 39.03 -16.87 37.54
N GLU A 269 39.28 -15.84 36.73
CA GLU A 269 40.59 -15.51 36.17
C GLU A 269 41.61 -15.23 37.30
N GLN A 270 41.24 -14.41 38.28
CA GLN A 270 42.07 -14.09 39.45
C GLN A 270 42.40 -15.35 40.27
N LYS A 271 41.42 -16.23 40.49
CA LYS A 271 41.67 -17.52 41.15
C LYS A 271 42.61 -18.41 40.33
N ARG A 272 42.49 -18.43 39.01
CA ARG A 272 43.39 -19.18 38.11
C ARG A 272 44.83 -18.66 38.21
N LEU A 273 45.02 -17.35 38.12
CA LEU A 273 46.33 -16.69 38.26
C LEU A 273 46.96 -16.90 39.64
N ALA A 274 46.17 -16.82 40.72
CA ALA A 274 46.66 -17.07 42.07
C ALA A 274 47.08 -18.54 42.27
N ALA A 275 46.31 -19.48 41.72
CA ALA A 275 46.69 -20.89 41.71
C ALA A 275 47.98 -21.11 40.92
N GLU A 276 48.09 -20.56 39.70
CA GLU A 276 49.29 -20.62 38.87
C GLU A 276 50.53 -20.04 39.60
N LYS A 277 50.40 -18.87 40.22
CA LYS A 277 51.47 -18.27 41.02
C LYS A 277 51.89 -19.14 42.21
N LYS A 278 50.94 -19.79 42.88
CA LYS A 278 51.21 -20.74 43.98
C LYS A 278 51.97 -21.98 43.47
N TYR A 279 51.59 -22.53 42.32
CA TYR A 279 52.29 -23.66 41.73
C TYR A 279 53.69 -23.28 41.22
N ASN A 280 53.87 -22.04 40.72
CA ASN A 280 55.17 -21.54 40.26
C ASN A 280 56.12 -21.15 41.40
N GLN A 281 55.64 -20.86 42.61
CA GLN A 281 56.49 -20.59 43.79
C GLN A 281 57.26 -21.82 44.28
N GLY A 282 56.86 -23.03 43.89
CA GLY A 282 57.60 -24.27 44.16
C GLY A 282 58.55 -24.69 43.02
N ALA A 283 58.72 -23.87 41.98
CA ALA A 283 59.40 -24.25 40.74
C ALA A 283 60.72 -23.50 40.45
N LEU A 284 61.28 -22.75 41.42
CA LEU A 284 62.67 -22.29 41.36
C LEU A 284 63.51 -22.95 42.46
N ILE A 285 64.57 -23.62 41.99
CA ILE A 285 65.76 -24.05 42.74
C ILE A 285 66.61 -22.82 43.06
#